data_AF-A0A1W9V3G4-F1
#
_entry.id   AF-A0A1W9V3G4-F1
#
_cell.length_a   1.000
_cell.length_b   1.000
_cell.length_c   1.000
_cell.angle_alpha   90.00
_cell.angle_beta   90.00
_cell.angle_gamma   90.00
#
_symmetry.space_group_name_H-M   'P 1'
#
loop_
_entity.id
_entity.type
_entity.pdbx_description
1 polymer ?
#
loop_
_entity_poly.entity_id
_entity_poly.type
_entity_poly.pdbx_seq_one_letter_code
_entity_poly.pdbx_strand_id
1 'polypeptide(L)'
;MLHALLPFRFVVHTHPSLVNGISCSRNGAETISKLFKDTAIWVPITNPGYTLAKVVKEEIERHMADGNDFPQLIFLQNHGVFVSANSTEEIDHIYNNMFKLIKSEVLNFPDTLNIPVAEENVTLAEKAIGAALGEEFPVSAFANKDILTMSASNEAFAPLELAMTPDHIVYYGFKPVYADSLESLENDISVYIREYEVTPRLAVVKGIGAFAFDRSLALAERAKKLFLDDVKVAVYTESFGRFQFMPQDQIDFIRNWEVEKYRFSLSK
;
A
#
# COMPACT_ATOMS: atom_id res chain seq x y z
N MET A 1 17.65 12.43 1.51
CA MET A 1 18.14 13.00 0.23
C MET A 1 17.06 13.79 -0.48
N LEU A 2 15.86 13.26 -0.72
CA LEU A 2 14.79 14.03 -1.39
C LEU A 2 14.43 15.34 -0.68
N HIS A 3 14.32 15.32 0.66
CA HIS A 3 14.07 16.52 1.46
C HIS A 3 15.08 17.66 1.21
N ALA A 4 16.34 17.33 0.88
CA ALA A 4 17.38 18.33 0.63
C ALA A 4 17.32 18.95 -0.77
N LEU A 5 16.53 18.37 -1.69
CA LEU A 5 16.34 18.89 -3.05
C LEU A 5 15.26 19.97 -3.12
N LEU A 6 14.36 20.01 -2.14
CA LEU A 6 13.20 20.91 -2.16
C LEU A 6 13.55 22.19 -1.38
N PRO A 7 13.48 23.38 -2.00
CA PRO A 7 13.94 24.64 -1.43
C PRO A 7 12.92 25.26 -0.46
N PHE A 8 12.29 24.42 0.36
CA PHE A 8 11.24 24.82 1.30
C PHE A 8 11.63 24.47 2.73
N ARG A 9 11.16 25.28 3.68
CA ARG A 9 11.42 25.06 5.10
C ARG A 9 10.81 23.75 5.62
N PHE A 10 9.64 23.38 5.11
CA PHE A 10 8.92 22.17 5.50
C PHE A 10 8.72 21.28 4.28
N VAL A 11 9.05 20.00 4.44
CA VAL A 11 8.85 18.94 3.46
C VAL A 11 8.23 17.75 4.17
N VAL A 12 7.01 17.39 3.78
CA VAL A 12 6.21 16.35 4.42
C VAL A 12 5.91 15.27 3.40
N HIS A 13 6.32 14.05 3.71
CA HIS A 13 6.05 12.87 2.90
C HIS A 13 5.01 11.99 3.60
N THR A 14 3.92 11.67 2.92
CA THR A 14 2.88 10.79 3.45
C THR A 14 2.36 9.85 2.38
N HIS A 15 1.73 8.75 2.82
CA HIS A 15 1.08 7.76 1.96
C HIS A 15 -0.44 7.67 2.27
N PRO A 16 -1.24 8.73 2.09
CA PRO A 16 -2.68 8.64 2.35
C PRO A 16 -3.31 7.64 1.38
N SER A 17 -4.14 6.70 1.85
CA SER A 17 -4.78 5.70 0.98
C SER A 17 -5.57 6.35 -0.16
N LEU A 18 -6.15 7.53 0.06
CA LEU A 18 -6.84 8.32 -0.96
C LEU A 18 -5.89 8.75 -2.11
N VAL A 19 -4.69 9.22 -1.75
CA VAL A 19 -3.66 9.60 -2.74
C VAL A 19 -3.12 8.37 -3.43
N ASN A 20 -2.89 7.28 -2.68
CA ASN A 20 -2.46 6.01 -3.26
C ASN A 20 -3.53 5.37 -4.16
N GLY A 21 -4.81 5.68 -3.92
CA GLY A 21 -5.89 5.40 -4.86
C GLY A 21 -5.61 5.94 -6.27
N ILE A 22 -4.99 7.11 -6.40
CA ILE A 22 -4.55 7.64 -7.70
C ILE A 22 -3.16 7.11 -8.06
N SER A 23 -2.21 7.14 -7.12
CA SER A 23 -0.80 6.81 -7.38
C SER A 23 -0.60 5.35 -7.84
N CYS A 24 -1.49 4.46 -7.42
CA CYS A 24 -1.50 3.04 -7.74
C CYS A 24 -2.52 2.70 -8.83
N SER A 25 -2.95 3.67 -9.64
CA SER A 25 -3.93 3.47 -10.70
C SER A 25 -3.40 3.76 -12.09
N ARG A 26 -3.96 3.09 -13.10
CA ARG A 26 -3.51 3.20 -14.50
C ARG A 26 -3.66 4.59 -15.08
N ASN A 27 -4.71 5.33 -14.70
CA ASN A 27 -4.92 6.72 -15.15
C ASN A 27 -4.41 7.74 -14.13
N GLY A 28 -3.53 7.34 -13.19
CA GLY A 28 -3.07 8.18 -12.09
C GLY A 28 -2.40 9.47 -12.56
N ALA A 29 -1.43 9.35 -13.48
CA ALA A 29 -0.70 10.50 -14.03
C ALA A 29 -1.62 11.49 -14.77
N GLU A 30 -2.54 10.99 -15.59
CA GLU A 30 -3.52 11.81 -16.30
C GLU A 30 -4.46 12.54 -15.31
N THR A 31 -4.90 11.84 -14.27
CA THR A 31 -5.78 12.41 -13.23
C THR A 31 -5.08 13.52 -12.47
N ILE A 32 -3.83 13.31 -12.03
CA ILE A 32 -3.04 14.36 -11.34
C ILE A 32 -2.80 15.55 -12.26
N SER A 33 -2.46 15.31 -13.53
CA SER A 33 -2.27 16.39 -14.50
C SER A 33 -3.54 17.22 -14.68
N LYS A 34 -4.72 16.59 -14.75
CA LYS A 34 -6.02 17.31 -14.85
C LYS A 34 -6.34 18.14 -13.61
N LEU A 35 -6.12 17.57 -12.42
CA LEU A 35 -6.49 18.19 -11.14
C LEU A 35 -5.55 19.30 -10.71
N PHE A 36 -4.24 19.12 -10.96
CA PHE A 36 -3.20 19.94 -10.36
C PHE A 36 -2.29 20.64 -11.38
N LYS A 37 -2.39 20.33 -12.68
CA LYS A 37 -1.72 21.01 -13.81
C LYS A 37 -0.36 21.59 -13.45
N ASP A 38 -0.33 22.90 -13.24
CA ASP A 38 0.86 23.74 -13.11
C ASP A 38 1.38 23.82 -11.66
N THR A 39 0.80 23.04 -10.74
CA THR A 39 1.13 23.07 -9.30
C THR A 39 1.71 21.74 -8.77
N ALA A 40 1.68 20.69 -9.59
CA ALA A 40 2.17 19.37 -9.22
C ALA A 40 2.98 18.70 -10.32
N ILE A 41 3.88 17.82 -9.91
CA ILE A 41 4.57 16.90 -10.81
C ILE A 41 4.21 15.45 -10.47
N TRP A 42 4.23 14.60 -11.51
CA TRP A 42 4.11 13.16 -11.38
C TRP A 42 5.45 12.50 -11.66
N VAL A 43 5.90 11.65 -10.75
CA VAL A 43 7.15 10.93 -10.85
C VAL A 43 6.82 9.45 -11.12
N PRO A 44 7.22 8.91 -12.28
CA PRO A 44 7.04 7.50 -12.59
C PRO A 44 7.74 6.61 -11.56
N ILE A 45 7.29 5.36 -11.47
CA ILE A 45 7.83 4.43 -10.49
C ILE A 45 9.34 4.29 -10.66
N THR A 46 10.07 4.53 -9.58
CA THR A 46 11.53 4.59 -9.58
C THR A 46 12.06 4.02 -8.27
N ASN A 47 13.12 3.22 -8.35
CA ASN A 47 13.79 2.66 -7.19
C ASN A 47 14.19 3.77 -6.19
N PRO A 48 13.91 3.58 -4.89
CA PRO A 48 14.23 4.56 -3.87
C PRO A 48 15.75 4.80 -3.76
N GLY A 49 16.14 5.99 -3.28
CA GLY A 49 17.53 6.39 -3.13
C GLY A 49 17.98 7.42 -4.17
N TYR A 50 19.21 7.27 -4.68
CA TYR A 50 19.85 8.26 -5.57
C TYR A 50 19.13 8.38 -6.92
N THR A 51 18.68 7.27 -7.48
CA THR A 51 17.96 7.26 -8.75
C THR A 51 16.67 8.06 -8.65
N LEU A 52 15.84 7.81 -7.62
CA LEU A 52 14.63 8.60 -7.37
C LEU A 52 14.94 10.09 -7.21
N ALA A 53 15.97 10.44 -6.43
CA ALA A 53 16.36 11.84 -6.25
C ALA A 53 16.74 12.53 -7.58
N LYS A 54 17.43 11.82 -8.47
CA LYS A 54 17.78 12.33 -9.80
C LYS A 54 16.54 12.52 -10.68
N VAL A 55 15.65 11.53 -10.75
CA VAL A 55 14.41 11.62 -11.54
C VAL A 55 13.53 12.76 -11.04
N VAL A 56 13.36 12.90 -9.72
CA VAL A 56 12.60 14.01 -9.13
C VAL A 56 13.19 15.36 -9.53
N LYS A 57 14.52 15.51 -9.50
CA LYS A 57 15.18 16.73 -9.95
C LYS A 57 14.91 17.02 -11.43
N GLU A 58 14.99 16.02 -12.30
CA GLU A 58 14.73 16.16 -13.74
C GLU A 58 13.26 16.53 -14.04
N GLU A 59 12.29 16.01 -13.27
CA GLU A 59 10.87 16.40 -13.39
C GLU A 59 10.62 17.83 -12.89
N ILE A 60 11.28 18.26 -11.81
CA ILE A 60 11.22 19.65 -11.33
C ILE A 60 11.79 20.61 -12.38
N GLU A 61 12.95 20.29 -12.94
CA GLU A 61 13.59 21.12 -13.96
C GLU A 61 12.72 21.25 -15.21
N ARG A 62 12.07 20.17 -15.66
CA ARG A 62 11.10 20.22 -16.77
C ARG A 62 9.89 21.08 -16.45
N HIS A 63 9.28 20.86 -15.28
CA HIS A 63 8.12 21.62 -14.85
C HIS A 63 8.38 23.13 -14.83
N MET A 64 9.56 23.54 -14.35
CA MET A 64 9.97 24.94 -14.33
C MET A 64 10.35 25.48 -15.72
N ALA A 65 10.91 24.65 -16.59
CA ALA A 65 11.21 25.04 -17.97
C ALA A 65 9.96 25.35 -18.80
N ASP A 66 8.81 24.75 -18.44
CA ASP A 66 7.50 25.05 -19.02
C ASP A 66 6.88 26.37 -18.50
N GLY A 67 7.59 27.10 -17.64
CA GLY A 67 7.18 28.41 -17.11
C GLY A 67 6.38 28.35 -15.81
N ASN A 68 6.29 27.17 -15.18
CA ASN A 68 5.60 27.00 -13.90
C ASN A 68 6.51 27.34 -12.71
N ASP A 69 5.88 27.64 -11.57
CA ASP A 69 6.59 27.81 -10.30
C ASP A 69 7.19 26.48 -9.80
N PHE A 70 8.03 26.53 -8.76
CA PHE A 70 8.56 25.32 -8.16
C PHE A 70 7.40 24.47 -7.59
N PRO A 71 7.27 23.18 -7.93
CA PRO A 71 6.11 22.38 -7.55
C PRO A 71 6.06 22.13 -6.05
N GLN A 72 4.92 22.40 -5.42
CA GLN A 72 4.70 22.12 -4.00
C GLN A 72 4.17 20.71 -3.75
N LEU A 73 3.64 20.07 -4.79
CA LEU A 73 3.11 18.71 -4.80
C LEU A 73 3.93 17.82 -5.73
N ILE A 74 4.48 16.74 -5.20
CA ILE A 74 5.23 15.74 -5.97
C ILE A 74 4.60 14.38 -5.70
N PHE A 75 3.86 13.86 -6.67
CA PHE A 75 3.24 12.54 -6.58
C PHE A 75 4.21 11.48 -7.08
N LEU A 76 4.38 10.41 -6.30
CA LEU A 76 5.21 9.27 -6.65
C LEU A 76 4.29 8.09 -6.99
N GLN A 77 4.39 7.59 -8.22
CA GLN A 77 3.65 6.42 -8.66
C GLN A 77 3.93 5.22 -7.73
N ASN A 78 2.86 4.51 -7.34
CA ASN A 78 2.89 3.36 -6.45
C ASN A 78 3.52 3.62 -5.06
N HIS A 79 3.45 4.84 -4.53
CA HIS A 79 4.13 5.17 -3.26
C HIS A 79 3.38 6.19 -2.41
N GLY A 80 3.23 7.44 -2.88
CA GLY A 80 2.63 8.50 -2.08
C GLY A 80 2.91 9.89 -2.62
N VAL A 81 2.99 10.88 -1.72
CA VAL A 81 3.17 12.28 -2.10
C VAL A 81 4.15 13.00 -1.19
N PHE A 82 4.87 13.95 -1.76
CA PHE A 82 5.58 15.00 -1.02
C PHE A 82 4.82 16.31 -1.14
N VAL A 83 4.67 16.98 0.00
CA VAL A 83 4.11 18.33 0.10
C VAL A 83 5.18 19.23 0.71
N SER A 84 5.43 20.40 0.10
CA SER A 84 6.48 21.31 0.57
C SER A 84 6.06 22.78 0.56
N ALA A 85 6.41 23.48 1.64
CA ALA A 85 6.00 24.87 1.89
C ALA A 85 6.87 25.56 2.95
N ASN A 86 6.66 26.86 3.18
CA ASN A 86 7.48 27.65 4.11
C ASN A 86 6.88 27.78 5.51
N SER A 87 5.63 27.36 5.71
CA SER A 87 4.98 27.26 7.02
C SER A 87 4.14 25.98 7.16
N THR A 88 3.82 25.60 8.39
CA THR A 88 2.94 24.46 8.68
C THR A 88 1.50 24.71 8.24
N GLU A 89 1.05 25.96 8.31
CA GLU A 89 -0.29 26.37 7.88
C GLU A 89 -0.45 26.23 6.36
N GLU A 90 0.60 26.57 5.59
CA GLU A 90 0.62 26.34 4.14
C GLU A 90 0.56 24.84 3.81
N ILE A 91 1.33 24.00 4.53
CA ILE A 91 1.25 22.53 4.37
C ILE A 91 -0.18 22.04 4.58
N ASP A 92 -0.84 22.45 5.67
CA ASP A 92 -2.21 22.04 5.97
C ASP A 92 -3.18 22.52 4.88
N HIS A 93 -3.02 23.74 4.39
CA HIS A 93 -3.85 24.26 3.30
C HIS A 93 -3.70 23.43 2.02
N ILE A 94 -2.46 23.09 1.64
CA ILE A 94 -2.17 22.29 0.45
C ILE A 94 -2.76 20.88 0.60
N TYR A 95 -2.59 20.22 1.75
CA TYR A 95 -3.20 18.91 1.99
C TYR A 95 -4.73 18.95 1.93
N ASN A 96 -5.36 19.95 2.56
CA ASN A 96 -6.81 20.09 2.56
C ASN A 96 -7.36 20.32 1.14
N ASN A 97 -6.71 21.17 0.34
CA ASN A 97 -7.09 21.39 -1.05
C ASN A 97 -6.89 20.12 -1.89
N MET A 98 -5.73 19.45 -1.75
CA MET A 98 -5.43 18.21 -2.45
C MET A 98 -6.49 17.13 -2.15
N PHE A 99 -6.80 16.88 -0.86
CA PHE A 99 -7.81 15.89 -0.50
C PHE A 99 -9.20 16.28 -0.99
N LYS A 100 -9.56 17.56 -0.96
CA LYS A 100 -10.85 18.03 -1.48
C LYS A 100 -10.99 17.74 -2.97
N LEU A 101 -9.97 18.09 -3.77
CA LEU A 101 -9.96 17.88 -5.23
C LEU A 101 -9.94 16.40 -5.60
N ILE A 102 -9.14 15.58 -4.90
CA ILE A 102 -9.12 14.14 -5.16
C ILE A 102 -10.48 13.52 -4.80
N LYS A 103 -11.06 13.89 -3.65
CA LYS A 103 -12.38 13.36 -3.22
C LYS A 103 -13.50 13.68 -4.20
N SER A 104 -13.43 14.78 -4.96
CA SER A 104 -14.48 15.09 -5.94
C SER A 104 -14.46 14.17 -7.17
N GLU A 105 -13.35 13.46 -7.42
CA GLU A 105 -13.21 12.51 -8.52
C GLU A 105 -13.45 11.04 -8.10
N VAL A 106 -13.64 10.78 -6.80
CA VAL A 106 -13.84 9.42 -6.27
C VAL A 106 -15.29 8.97 -6.46
N LEU A 107 -15.46 7.78 -7.05
CA LEU A 107 -16.77 7.15 -7.28
C LEU A 107 -17.29 6.40 -6.05
N ASN A 108 -16.40 5.71 -5.33
CA ASN A 108 -16.75 4.86 -4.19
C ASN A 108 -15.79 5.13 -3.02
N PHE A 109 -16.35 5.15 -1.82
CA PHE A 109 -15.56 5.27 -0.59
C PHE A 109 -15.49 3.91 0.12
N PRO A 110 -14.32 3.56 0.68
CA PRO A 110 -14.12 2.29 1.36
C PRO A 110 -14.96 2.20 2.63
N ASP A 111 -15.41 0.99 2.93
CA ASP A 111 -16.10 0.63 4.15
C ASP A 111 -15.10 0.48 5.30
N THR A 112 -15.27 1.30 6.34
CA THR A 112 -14.41 1.28 7.53
C THR A 112 -15.05 0.54 8.71
N LEU A 113 -16.24 -0.03 8.55
CA LEU A 113 -16.93 -0.73 9.62
C LEU A 113 -16.39 -2.14 9.76
N ASN A 114 -15.91 -2.45 10.96
CA ASN A 114 -15.44 -3.79 11.29
C ASN A 114 -16.63 -4.75 11.40
N ILE A 115 -16.58 -5.83 10.64
CA ILE A 115 -17.46 -6.99 10.77
C ILE A 115 -16.69 -8.03 11.60
N PRO A 116 -17.21 -8.46 12.77
CA PRO A 116 -16.56 -9.49 13.55
C PRO A 116 -16.46 -10.81 12.77
N VAL A 117 -15.26 -11.40 12.78
CA VAL A 117 -15.06 -12.78 12.32
C VAL A 117 -15.50 -13.70 13.47
N ALA A 118 -16.30 -14.73 13.17
CA ALA A 118 -16.79 -15.67 14.19
C ALA A 118 -15.62 -16.34 14.93
N GLU A 119 -15.72 -16.48 16.26
CA GLU A 119 -14.63 -17.03 17.10
C GLU A 119 -14.19 -18.42 16.62
N GLU A 120 -15.13 -19.27 16.20
CA GLU A 120 -14.83 -20.59 15.63
C GLU A 120 -13.91 -20.52 14.40
N ASN A 121 -14.12 -19.52 13.53
CA ASN A 121 -13.31 -19.31 12.34
C ASN A 121 -11.91 -18.80 12.69
N VAL A 122 -11.80 -17.98 13.74
CA VAL A 122 -10.50 -17.51 14.26
C VAL A 122 -9.70 -18.69 14.79
N THR A 123 -10.30 -19.54 15.63
CA THR A 123 -9.64 -20.74 16.16
C THR A 123 -9.21 -21.71 15.06
N LEU A 124 -10.06 -21.92 14.04
CA LEU A 124 -9.70 -22.76 12.89
C LEU A 124 -8.53 -22.17 12.09
N ALA A 125 -8.51 -20.85 11.86
CA ALA A 125 -7.41 -20.17 11.19
C ALA A 125 -6.11 -20.26 11.99
N GLU A 126 -6.14 -20.00 13.30
CA GLU A 126 -4.99 -20.13 14.21
C GLU A 126 -4.38 -21.54 14.14
N LYS A 127 -5.23 -22.56 14.17
CA LYS A 127 -4.78 -23.95 14.06
C LYS A 127 -4.15 -24.25 12.70
N ALA A 128 -4.76 -23.81 11.60
CA ALA A 128 -4.25 -24.03 10.25
C ALA A 128 -2.92 -23.29 10.01
N ILE A 129 -2.82 -22.04 10.46
CA ILE A 129 -1.58 -21.24 10.42
C ILE A 129 -0.50 -21.93 11.24
N GLY A 130 -0.80 -22.34 12.48
CA GLY A 130 0.17 -22.99 13.35
C GLY A 130 0.66 -24.34 12.82
N ALA A 131 -0.23 -25.13 12.21
CA ALA A 131 0.12 -26.38 11.56
C ALA A 131 1.05 -26.17 10.35
N ALA A 132 0.75 -25.19 9.50
CA ALA A 132 1.55 -24.88 8.31
C ALA A 132 2.95 -24.34 8.65
N LEU A 133 3.07 -23.60 9.76
CA LEU A 133 4.33 -22.97 10.19
C LEU A 133 5.12 -23.80 11.20
N GLY A 134 4.49 -24.82 11.81
CA GLY A 134 5.12 -25.71 12.79
C GLY A 134 5.26 -25.11 14.21
N GLU A 135 4.68 -23.94 14.46
CA GLU A 135 4.63 -23.28 15.77
C GLU A 135 3.39 -22.37 15.86
N GLU A 136 2.96 -22.02 17.08
CA GLU A 136 1.80 -21.14 17.28
C GLU A 136 2.15 -19.66 17.03
N PHE A 137 1.27 -18.95 16.32
CA PHE A 137 1.40 -17.51 16.05
C PHE A 137 0.20 -16.75 16.59
N PRO A 138 0.40 -15.57 17.20
CA PRO A 138 -0.68 -14.62 17.41
C PRO A 138 -1.35 -14.22 16.09
N VAL A 139 -2.68 -14.36 16.04
CA VAL A 139 -3.50 -13.99 14.87
C VAL A 139 -4.38 -12.79 15.20
N SER A 140 -4.43 -11.82 14.29
CA SER A 140 -5.44 -10.78 14.27
C SER A 140 -6.40 -11.02 13.11
N ALA A 141 -7.60 -11.47 13.44
CA ALA A 141 -8.69 -11.66 12.48
C ALA A 141 -9.49 -10.37 12.28
N PHE A 142 -9.90 -10.09 11.05
CA PHE A 142 -10.69 -8.90 10.71
C PHE A 142 -11.42 -9.05 9.39
N ALA A 143 -12.55 -8.37 9.27
CA ALA A 143 -13.32 -8.27 8.04
C ALA A 143 -14.02 -6.91 7.99
N ASN A 144 -14.32 -6.47 6.77
CA ASN A 144 -15.26 -5.41 6.47
C ASN A 144 -15.98 -5.79 5.15
N LYS A 145 -16.93 -4.97 4.72
CA LYS A 145 -17.68 -5.25 3.49
C LYS A 145 -16.78 -5.37 2.25
N ASP A 146 -15.74 -4.55 2.15
CA ASP A 146 -14.83 -4.56 1.00
C ASP A 146 -13.98 -5.83 0.95
N ILE A 147 -13.43 -6.28 2.08
CA ILE A 147 -12.69 -7.55 2.19
C ILE A 147 -13.60 -8.72 1.80
N LEU A 148 -14.83 -8.77 2.28
CA LEU A 148 -15.77 -9.85 1.93
C LEU A 148 -16.14 -9.82 0.44
N THR A 149 -16.30 -8.63 -0.14
CA THR A 149 -16.61 -8.47 -1.56
C THR A 149 -15.42 -8.88 -2.43
N MET A 150 -14.21 -8.39 -2.12
CA MET A 150 -12.98 -8.70 -2.86
C MET A 150 -12.53 -10.14 -2.64
N SER A 151 -12.84 -10.78 -1.52
CA SER A 151 -12.49 -12.19 -1.30
C SER A 151 -13.48 -13.17 -1.91
N ALA A 152 -14.59 -12.73 -2.52
CA ALA A 152 -15.68 -13.60 -2.98
C ALA A 152 -15.28 -14.58 -4.11
N SER A 153 -14.20 -14.32 -4.84
CA SER A 153 -13.63 -15.18 -5.90
C SER A 153 -12.19 -14.78 -6.19
N ASN A 154 -11.43 -15.62 -6.92
CA ASN A 154 -10.10 -15.27 -7.39
C ASN A 154 -10.11 -14.00 -8.25
N GLU A 155 -11.13 -13.84 -9.11
CA GLU A 155 -11.27 -12.67 -9.97
C GLU A 155 -11.56 -11.39 -9.17
N ALA A 156 -12.38 -11.49 -8.12
CA ALA A 156 -12.67 -10.38 -7.22
C ALA A 156 -11.46 -10.02 -6.35
N PHE A 157 -10.58 -10.99 -6.08
CA PHE A 157 -9.40 -10.81 -5.24
C PHE A 157 -8.23 -10.17 -5.99
N ALA A 158 -8.29 -10.13 -7.32
CA ALA A 158 -7.25 -9.59 -8.18
C ALA A 158 -6.66 -8.24 -7.72
N PRO A 159 -7.41 -7.24 -7.19
CA PRO A 159 -6.82 -5.98 -6.72
C PRO A 159 -5.91 -6.10 -5.50
N LEU A 160 -6.01 -7.19 -4.73
CA LEU A 160 -5.26 -7.42 -3.49
C LEU A 160 -4.22 -8.53 -3.64
N GLU A 161 -4.05 -9.09 -4.85
CA GLU A 161 -3.20 -10.25 -5.08
C GLU A 161 -1.69 -9.95 -5.00
N LEU A 162 -1.30 -8.67 -5.09
CA LEU A 162 0.09 -8.24 -5.13
C LEU A 162 0.25 -6.82 -4.54
N ALA A 163 1.46 -6.48 -4.11
CA ALA A 163 1.74 -5.18 -3.52
C ALA A 163 1.57 -4.02 -4.53
N MET A 164 0.76 -3.04 -4.15
CA MET A 164 0.66 -1.76 -4.85
C MET A 164 1.68 -0.71 -4.35
N THR A 165 2.25 -0.88 -3.15
CA THR A 165 3.20 0.07 -2.55
C THR A 165 4.35 -0.62 -1.80
N PRO A 166 5.48 0.08 -1.56
CA PRO A 166 6.59 -0.43 -0.76
C PRO A 166 6.21 -0.82 0.67
N ASP A 167 5.28 -0.07 1.30
CA ASP A 167 4.89 -0.28 2.70
C ASP A 167 4.36 -1.70 2.92
N HIS A 168 3.58 -2.21 1.98
CA HIS A 168 2.99 -3.54 2.06
C HIS A 168 4.07 -4.62 2.02
N ILE A 169 5.01 -4.49 1.07
CA ILE A 169 6.15 -5.41 0.91
C ILE A 169 6.98 -5.47 2.20
N VAL A 170 7.23 -4.31 2.82
CA VAL A 170 7.99 -4.21 4.05
C VAL A 170 7.20 -4.82 5.21
N TYR A 171 5.99 -4.34 5.50
CA TYR A 171 5.36 -4.63 6.78
C TYR A 171 4.63 -5.99 6.87
N TYR A 172 4.00 -6.46 5.79
CA TYR A 172 3.31 -7.76 5.79
C TYR A 172 3.67 -8.70 4.64
N GLY A 173 4.42 -8.23 3.64
CA GLY A 173 4.87 -9.02 2.51
C GLY A 173 4.30 -8.57 1.18
N PHE A 174 4.86 -9.08 0.09
CA PHE A 174 4.51 -8.64 -1.26
C PHE A 174 3.22 -9.25 -1.80
N LYS A 175 2.76 -10.37 -1.22
CA LYS A 175 1.59 -11.13 -1.66
C LYS A 175 0.89 -11.76 -0.46
N PRO A 176 -0.43 -11.59 -0.29
CA PRO A 176 -1.20 -12.37 0.69
C PRO A 176 -1.43 -13.80 0.20
N VAL A 177 -1.66 -14.72 1.14
CA VAL A 177 -2.25 -16.03 0.82
C VAL A 177 -3.74 -15.82 0.59
N TYR A 178 -4.27 -16.35 -0.51
CA TYR A 178 -5.72 -16.46 -0.73
C TYR A 178 -6.12 -17.93 -0.61
N ALA A 179 -7.12 -18.20 0.23
CA ALA A 179 -7.63 -19.54 0.46
C ALA A 179 -9.15 -19.60 0.20
N ASP A 180 -9.59 -20.65 -0.47
CA ASP A 180 -11.02 -20.87 -0.75
C ASP A 180 -11.81 -21.22 0.52
N SER A 181 -11.15 -21.80 1.53
CA SER A 181 -11.77 -22.12 2.81
C SER A 181 -10.73 -22.23 3.94
N LEU A 182 -11.20 -22.36 5.19
CA LEU A 182 -10.31 -22.58 6.34
C LEU A 182 -9.64 -23.96 6.30
N GLU A 183 -10.29 -24.93 5.67
CA GLU A 183 -9.75 -26.28 5.48
C GLU A 183 -8.58 -26.32 4.49
N SER A 184 -8.58 -25.45 3.46
CA SER A 184 -7.47 -25.37 2.50
C SER A 184 -6.30 -24.53 3.00
N LEU A 185 -6.54 -23.65 3.97
CA LEU A 185 -5.58 -22.63 4.42
C LEU A 185 -4.20 -23.18 4.81
N GLU A 186 -4.13 -24.30 5.53
CA GLU A 186 -2.85 -24.92 5.92
C GLU A 186 -2.02 -25.31 4.69
N ASN A 187 -2.67 -25.96 3.71
CA ASN A 187 -2.02 -26.36 2.46
C ASN A 187 -1.64 -25.13 1.62
N ASP A 188 -2.50 -24.12 1.54
CA ASP A 188 -2.26 -22.91 0.75
C ASP A 188 -1.08 -22.10 1.30
N ILE A 189 -0.95 -21.98 2.63
CA ILE A 189 0.25 -21.40 3.28
C ILE A 189 1.49 -22.25 2.96
N SER A 190 1.38 -23.57 3.04
CA SER A 190 2.51 -24.47 2.75
C SER A 190 2.96 -24.39 1.29
N VAL A 191 2.02 -24.25 0.35
CA VAL A 191 2.30 -24.01 -1.08
C VAL A 191 2.99 -22.66 -1.25
N TYR A 192 2.46 -21.60 -0.64
CA TYR A 192 3.04 -20.25 -0.69
C TYR A 192 4.50 -20.24 -0.23
N ILE A 193 4.82 -20.90 0.89
CA ILE A 193 6.19 -20.97 1.43
C ILE A 193 7.13 -21.68 0.44
N ARG A 194 6.68 -22.78 -0.18
CA ARG A 194 7.48 -23.50 -1.17
C ARG A 194 7.71 -22.71 -2.46
N GLU A 195 6.70 -21.97 -2.90
CA GLU A 195 6.75 -21.21 -4.16
C GLU A 195 7.61 -19.94 -4.03
N TYR A 196 7.47 -19.22 -2.92
CA TYR A 196 8.08 -17.89 -2.76
C TYR A 196 9.28 -17.87 -1.80
N GLU A 197 9.57 -19.01 -1.16
CA GLU A 197 10.66 -19.18 -0.19
C GLU A 197 10.62 -18.15 0.96
N VAL A 198 9.41 -17.71 1.32
CA VAL A 198 9.17 -16.77 2.42
C VAL A 198 7.92 -17.14 3.21
N THR A 199 7.94 -16.86 4.52
CA THR A 199 6.77 -17.02 5.39
C THR A 199 5.77 -15.88 5.14
N PRO A 200 4.50 -16.17 4.81
CA PRO A 200 3.48 -15.14 4.69
C PRO A 200 3.15 -14.56 6.08
N ARG A 201 2.60 -13.35 6.12
CA ARG A 201 2.10 -12.71 7.36
C ARG A 201 0.62 -12.35 7.30
N LEU A 202 -0.03 -12.72 6.20
CA LEU A 202 -1.39 -12.36 5.90
C LEU A 202 -2.02 -13.44 5.03
N ALA A 203 -3.19 -13.91 5.45
CA ALA A 203 -4.05 -14.77 4.66
C ALA A 203 -5.45 -14.17 4.56
N VAL A 204 -6.10 -14.34 3.42
CA VAL A 204 -7.47 -13.93 3.15
C VAL A 204 -8.25 -15.19 2.79
N VAL A 205 -9.32 -15.46 3.54
CA VAL A 205 -10.18 -16.63 3.34
C VAL A 205 -11.51 -16.16 2.78
N LYS A 206 -11.87 -16.73 1.63
CA LYS A 206 -13.06 -16.41 0.85
C LYS A 206 -14.33 -16.35 1.71
N GLY A 207 -14.97 -15.18 1.73
CA GLY A 207 -16.25 -14.96 2.42
C GLY A 207 -16.18 -14.99 3.95
N ILE A 208 -14.99 -15.14 4.54
CA ILE A 208 -14.79 -15.19 6.00
C ILE A 208 -14.10 -13.93 6.49
N GLY A 209 -12.98 -13.55 5.88
CA GLY A 209 -12.20 -12.39 6.31
C GLY A 209 -10.70 -12.57 6.07
N ALA A 210 -9.92 -11.67 6.66
CA ALA A 210 -8.47 -11.68 6.63
C ALA A 210 -7.89 -11.98 8.01
N PHE A 211 -6.73 -12.63 8.00
CA PHE A 211 -5.99 -13.09 9.18
C PHE A 211 -4.56 -12.63 9.02
N ALA A 212 -4.17 -11.62 9.81
CA ALA A 212 -2.79 -11.19 9.92
C ALA A 212 -2.11 -11.96 11.05
N PHE A 213 -0.89 -12.45 10.83
CA PHE A 213 -0.18 -13.28 11.80
C PHE A 213 1.33 -13.04 11.70
N ASP A 214 1.98 -12.99 12.85
CA ASP A 214 3.43 -12.79 12.97
C ASP A 214 3.85 -13.18 14.40
N ARG A 215 5.14 -13.20 14.69
CA ARG A 215 5.73 -13.62 15.99
C ARG A 215 5.23 -12.87 17.23
N SER A 216 4.48 -11.78 17.04
CA SER A 216 3.81 -11.07 18.13
C SER A 216 2.51 -10.44 17.65
N LEU A 217 1.54 -10.30 18.55
CA LEU A 217 0.27 -9.65 18.25
C LEU A 217 0.47 -8.20 17.75
N ALA A 218 1.48 -7.49 18.27
CA ALA A 218 1.79 -6.12 17.83
C ALA A 218 2.23 -6.06 16.36
N LEU A 219 2.92 -7.09 15.85
CA LEU A 219 3.31 -7.19 14.44
C LEU A 219 2.12 -7.60 13.57
N ALA A 220 1.32 -8.57 14.02
CA ALA A 220 0.07 -8.95 13.35
C ALA A 220 -0.90 -7.75 13.20
N GLU A 221 -1.06 -6.93 14.25
CA GLU A 221 -1.88 -5.71 14.21
C GLU A 221 -1.31 -4.64 13.27
N ARG A 222 0.01 -4.57 13.08
CA ARG A 222 0.61 -3.68 12.07
C ARG A 222 0.27 -4.18 10.67
N ALA A 223 0.47 -5.47 10.39
CA ALA A 223 0.13 -6.07 9.11
C ALA A 223 -1.36 -5.86 8.76
N LYS A 224 -2.26 -6.07 9.73
CA LYS A 224 -3.69 -5.76 9.59
C LYS A 224 -3.96 -4.31 9.20
N LYS A 225 -3.34 -3.34 9.88
CA LYS A 225 -3.54 -1.91 9.57
C LYS A 225 -3.12 -1.57 8.15
N LEU A 226 -1.96 -2.06 7.73
CA LEU A 226 -1.45 -1.82 6.37
C LEU A 226 -2.32 -2.50 5.32
N PHE A 227 -2.79 -3.73 5.56
CA PHE A 227 -3.70 -4.38 4.62
C PHE A 227 -5.06 -3.68 4.53
N LEU A 228 -5.59 -3.15 5.63
CA LEU A 228 -6.79 -2.31 5.59
C LEU A 228 -6.58 -1.04 4.76
N ASP A 229 -5.37 -0.47 4.74
CA ASP A 229 -5.05 0.63 3.84
C ASP A 229 -4.98 0.17 2.38
N ASP A 230 -4.48 -1.03 2.11
CA ASP A 230 -4.45 -1.61 0.76
C ASP A 230 -5.87 -1.87 0.21
N VAL A 231 -6.78 -2.35 1.06
CA VAL A 231 -8.21 -2.47 0.74
C VAL A 231 -8.80 -1.11 0.36
N LYS A 232 -8.49 -0.05 1.11
CA LYS A 232 -8.94 1.31 0.76
C LYS A 232 -8.36 1.77 -0.58
N VAL A 233 -7.08 1.52 -0.83
CA VAL A 233 -6.42 1.86 -2.11
C VAL A 233 -7.13 1.12 -3.25
N ALA A 234 -7.37 -0.18 -3.11
CA ALA A 234 -8.08 -0.99 -4.10
C ALA A 234 -9.46 -0.39 -4.44
N VAL A 235 -10.25 -0.01 -3.43
CA VAL A 235 -11.55 0.66 -3.64
C VAL A 235 -11.39 1.98 -4.40
N TYR A 236 -10.43 2.83 -4.01
CA TYR A 236 -10.23 4.11 -4.68
C TYR A 236 -9.75 3.95 -6.13
N THR A 237 -8.93 2.93 -6.44
CA THR A 237 -8.37 2.73 -7.78
C THR A 237 -9.44 2.52 -8.86
N GLU A 238 -10.61 2.00 -8.49
CA GLU A 238 -11.74 1.82 -9.41
C GLU A 238 -12.24 3.15 -9.99
N SER A 239 -11.96 4.29 -9.33
CA SER A 239 -12.28 5.62 -9.85
C SER A 239 -11.29 6.11 -10.90
N PHE A 240 -10.11 5.49 -11.00
CA PHE A 240 -8.95 6.03 -11.72
C PHE A 240 -8.34 5.05 -12.74
N GLY A 241 -9.18 4.20 -13.34
CA GLY A 241 -8.73 3.23 -14.37
C GLY A 241 -8.23 1.91 -13.82
N ARG A 242 -8.66 1.55 -12.59
CA ARG A 242 -8.29 0.35 -11.84
C ARG A 242 -6.84 0.33 -11.39
N PHE A 243 -6.56 -0.61 -10.50
CA PHE A 243 -5.26 -0.81 -9.88
C PHE A 243 -4.14 -1.08 -10.89
N GLN A 244 -2.94 -0.69 -10.48
CA GLN A 244 -1.66 -0.99 -11.09
C GLN A 244 -0.70 -1.38 -9.97
N PHE A 245 -0.19 -2.61 -10.02
CA PHE A 245 0.80 -3.08 -9.07
C PHE A 245 2.18 -2.48 -9.31
N MET A 246 3.02 -2.60 -8.29
CA MET A 246 4.46 -2.42 -8.50
C MET A 246 4.95 -3.47 -9.51
N PRO A 247 5.82 -3.08 -10.47
CA PRO A 247 6.53 -4.02 -11.32
C PRO A 247 7.34 -5.03 -10.50
N GLN A 248 7.46 -6.25 -11.01
CA GLN A 248 8.11 -7.35 -10.32
C GLN A 248 9.57 -7.05 -9.92
N ASP A 249 10.33 -6.36 -10.77
CA ASP A 249 11.72 -5.96 -10.47
C ASP A 249 11.81 -5.00 -9.27
N GLN A 250 10.83 -4.11 -9.12
CA GLN A 250 10.74 -3.20 -7.98
C GLN A 250 10.36 -3.95 -6.69
N ILE A 251 9.45 -4.92 -6.80
CA ILE A 251 9.09 -5.80 -5.69
C ILE A 251 10.32 -6.57 -5.21
N ASP A 252 11.03 -7.20 -6.14
CA ASP A 252 12.21 -8.01 -5.82
C ASP A 252 13.37 -7.17 -5.28
N PHE A 253 13.53 -5.93 -5.76
CA PHE A 253 14.47 -4.97 -5.20
C PHE A 253 14.17 -4.69 -3.73
N ILE A 254 12.92 -4.34 -3.38
CA ILE A 254 12.53 -4.00 -2.02
C ILE A 254 12.64 -5.20 -1.08
N ARG A 255 12.19 -6.38 -1.53
CA ARG A 255 12.32 -7.64 -0.76
C ARG A 255 13.77 -7.94 -0.37
N ASN A 256 14.71 -7.55 -1.22
CA ASN A 256 16.13 -7.81 -1.02
C ASN A 256 16.93 -6.64 -0.49
N TRP A 257 16.29 -5.49 -0.26
CA TRP A 257 16.97 -4.26 0.06
C TRP A 257 17.67 -4.34 1.42
N GLU A 258 19.01 -4.23 1.38
CA GLU A 258 19.89 -4.44 2.55
C GLU A 258 19.55 -3.52 3.73
N VAL A 259 19.11 -2.29 3.46
CA VAL A 259 18.73 -1.31 4.49
C VAL A 259 17.48 -1.75 5.24
N GLU A 260 16.47 -2.28 4.54
CA GLU A 260 15.28 -2.82 5.20
C GLU A 260 15.60 -4.11 5.94
N LYS A 261 16.41 -5.01 5.37
CA LYS A 261 16.93 -6.19 6.09
C LYS A 261 17.63 -5.81 7.39
N TYR A 262 18.42 -4.73 7.39
CA TYR A 262 19.04 -4.19 8.59
C TYR A 262 18.00 -3.63 9.59
N ARG A 263 17.01 -2.85 9.15
CA ARG A 263 15.92 -2.36 10.03
C ARG A 263 15.11 -3.50 10.67
N PHE A 264 14.84 -4.57 9.91
CA PHE A 264 14.21 -5.78 10.44
C PHE A 264 15.06 -6.48 11.50
N SER A 265 16.38 -6.52 11.31
CA SER A 265 17.31 -7.12 12.28
C SER A 265 17.31 -6.40 13.62
N LEU A 266 17.07 -5.08 13.62
CA LEU A 266 17.00 -4.25 14.83
C LEU A 266 15.65 -4.30 15.54
N SER A 267 14.62 -4.84 14.88
CA SER A 267 13.25 -4.91 15.41
C SER A 267 12.92 -6.29 16.04
N LYS A 268 13.95 -7.14 16.21
CA LYS A 268 13.88 -8.44 16.90
C LYS A 268 13.85 -8.27 18.42
#